data_AF-A0A971RZK5-F1
#
_entry.id   AF-A0A971RZK5-F1
#
_cell.length_a   1.000
_cell.length_b   1.000
_cell.length_c   1.000
_cell.angle_alpha   90.00
_cell.angle_beta   90.00
_cell.angle_gamma   90.00
#
_symmetry.space_group_name_H-M   'P 1'
#
loop_
_entity.id
_entity.type
_entity.pdbx_description
1 polymer ?
#
loop_
_entity_poly.entity_id
_entity_poly.type
_entity_poly.pdbx_seq_one_letter_code
_entity_poly.pdbx_strand_id
1 'polypeptide(L)'
;MLSMVIITFLFGLIIGSFLNVCIHRIPRGESIIFPASHCPHCGYFLKPWDLIPVFSFLILRGRCSSCGEKILRRYPFVELLTGILFSLLVFKYGFTVKTFYYCFFAALLIVIAFVDLENFLIPNKVNLVLLVSGIIFHFLFSPLGLVNPILTFLGTGFLFLFLQILFRGGLGGGDVKFAALLGLWLGWPKTVFAIFLGSFLGSIIGISLIILKKRKRKDPVPYGPFLVTGTFIVLLLGDFYMVLSDRNVSLKCERGFTLVEILVVIVIISFLASLAVPSIQGILSAQRLEKAAKEMLADLRLAQHQAISQESEYRVIINHTSSTYYIRDFINNKTIKEVKLPTGIRFLNSHIVYFYANGTTLNQTIKLRNEDDGFLYIILYRTGRMRISNKPPSE
;
A
#
# COMPACT_ATOMS: atom_id res chain seq x y z
N MET A 1 14.76 -40.00 8.30
CA MET A 1 14.23 -38.62 8.36
C MET A 1 15.35 -37.60 8.41
N LEU A 2 16.27 -37.66 9.39
CA LEU A 2 17.39 -36.70 9.51
C LEU A 2 18.29 -36.64 8.25
N SER A 3 18.63 -37.79 7.66
CA SER A 3 19.42 -37.85 6.41
C SER A 3 18.76 -37.09 5.26
N MET A 4 17.46 -37.26 5.05
CA MET A 4 16.69 -36.58 4.00
C MET A 4 16.64 -35.06 4.23
N VAL A 5 16.52 -34.63 5.49
CA VAL A 5 16.55 -33.21 5.85
C VAL A 5 17.92 -32.60 5.54
N ILE A 6 19.03 -33.30 5.88
CA ILE A 6 20.39 -32.82 5.58
C ILE A 6 20.62 -32.73 4.06
N ILE A 7 20.23 -33.76 3.30
CA ILE A 7 20.36 -33.75 1.83
C ILE A 7 19.56 -32.58 1.24
N THR A 8 18.34 -32.36 1.73
CA THR A 8 17.48 -31.25 1.30
C THR A 8 18.08 -29.90 1.67
N PHE A 9 18.69 -29.78 2.85
CA PHE A 9 19.38 -28.56 3.27
C PHE A 9 20.52 -28.21 2.31
N LEU A 10 21.40 -29.17 2.01
CA LEU A 10 22.51 -28.99 1.08
C LEU A 10 22.02 -28.65 -0.33
N PHE A 11 20.97 -29.31 -0.81
CA PHE A 11 20.34 -28.98 -2.09
C PHE A 11 19.75 -27.56 -2.08
N GLY A 12 19.07 -27.17 -0.99
CA GLY A 12 18.52 -25.84 -0.81
C GLY A 12 19.57 -24.74 -0.78
N LEU A 13 20.77 -25.01 -0.26
CA LEU A 13 21.91 -24.09 -0.34
C LEU A 13 22.32 -23.85 -1.81
N ILE A 14 22.41 -24.91 -2.61
CA ILE A 14 22.75 -24.82 -4.06
C ILE A 14 21.68 -24.01 -4.80
N ILE A 15 20.41 -24.33 -4.56
CA ILE A 15 19.29 -23.58 -5.15
C ILE A 15 19.33 -22.12 -4.70
N GLY A 16 19.58 -21.84 -3.43
CA GLY A 16 19.68 -20.47 -2.92
C GLY A 16 20.79 -19.65 -3.58
N SER A 17 21.93 -20.27 -3.93
CA SER A 17 22.98 -19.62 -4.72
C SER A 17 22.48 -19.23 -6.11
N PHE A 18 21.73 -20.12 -6.77
CA PHE A 18 21.05 -19.80 -8.03
C PHE A 18 19.98 -18.70 -7.87
N LEU A 19 19.22 -18.68 -6.76
CA LEU A 19 18.23 -17.62 -6.51
C LEU A 19 18.88 -16.24 -6.39
N ASN A 20 20.10 -16.13 -5.86
CA ASN A 20 20.84 -14.86 -5.86
C ASN A 20 21.08 -14.32 -7.29
N VAL A 21 21.35 -15.20 -8.25
CA VAL A 21 21.47 -14.83 -9.68
C VAL A 21 20.13 -14.33 -10.20
N CYS A 22 19.04 -15.04 -9.92
CA CYS A 22 17.69 -14.63 -10.30
C CYS A 22 17.30 -13.26 -9.71
N ILE A 23 17.54 -13.04 -8.41
CA ILE A 23 17.26 -11.77 -7.72
C ILE A 23 18.01 -10.61 -8.38
N HIS A 24 19.27 -10.82 -8.79
CA HIS A 24 20.05 -9.78 -9.42
C HIS A 24 19.61 -9.50 -10.88
N ARG A 25 19.41 -10.55 -11.70
CA ARG A 25 19.27 -10.41 -13.15
C ARG A 25 17.84 -10.15 -13.63
N ILE A 26 16.85 -10.76 -12.99
CA ILE A 26 15.43 -10.66 -13.40
C ILE A 26 14.92 -9.20 -13.45
N PRO A 27 15.12 -8.35 -12.40
CA PRO A 27 14.64 -6.97 -12.45
C PRO A 27 15.37 -6.12 -13.51
N ARG A 28 16.59 -6.50 -13.89
CA ARG A 28 17.41 -5.83 -14.91
C ARG A 28 17.13 -6.29 -16.34
N GLY A 29 16.29 -7.33 -16.50
CA GLY A 29 16.01 -7.92 -17.81
C GLY A 29 17.19 -8.72 -18.40
N GLU A 30 18.22 -9.00 -17.60
CA GLU A 30 19.40 -9.75 -18.03
C GLU A 30 19.10 -11.25 -18.16
N SER A 31 19.88 -11.94 -18.98
CA SER A 31 19.78 -13.39 -19.18
C SER A 31 20.28 -14.17 -17.96
N ILE A 32 19.47 -15.14 -17.52
CA ILE A 32 19.77 -15.98 -16.34
C ILE A 32 20.88 -17.00 -16.66
N ILE A 33 20.97 -17.44 -17.92
CA ILE A 33 21.83 -18.57 -18.35
C ILE A 33 23.23 -18.10 -18.74
N PHE A 34 23.34 -16.97 -19.43
CA PHE A 34 24.61 -16.44 -19.94
C PHE A 34 24.67 -14.93 -19.73
N PRO A 35 25.82 -14.32 -19.41
CA PRO A 35 27.12 -14.95 -19.18
C PRO A 35 27.18 -15.60 -17.77
N ALA A 36 28.29 -16.27 -17.44
CA ALA A 36 28.49 -16.95 -16.14
C ALA A 36 28.38 -16.00 -14.92
N SER A 37 28.62 -16.47 -13.71
CA SER A 37 28.69 -15.56 -12.55
C SER A 37 30.05 -14.84 -12.55
N HIS A 38 30.05 -13.50 -12.44
CA HIS A 38 31.28 -12.69 -12.41
C HIS A 38 31.26 -11.71 -11.26
N CYS A 39 32.46 -11.29 -10.85
CA CYS A 39 32.59 -10.14 -9.95
C CYS A 39 32.23 -8.85 -10.70
N PRO A 40 31.30 -8.01 -10.19
CA PRO A 40 30.91 -6.76 -10.84
C PRO A 40 32.04 -5.71 -10.84
N HIS A 41 33.04 -5.84 -9.96
CA HIS A 41 34.13 -4.87 -9.84
C HIS A 41 35.32 -5.19 -10.75
N CYS A 42 35.74 -6.45 -10.84
CA CYS A 42 36.93 -6.85 -11.60
C CYS A 42 36.63 -7.68 -12.86
N GLY A 43 35.37 -8.06 -13.10
CA GLY A 43 35.00 -8.90 -14.24
C GLY A 43 35.51 -10.35 -14.16
N TYR A 44 36.14 -10.74 -13.05
CA TYR A 44 36.63 -12.10 -12.85
C TYR A 44 35.49 -13.11 -12.92
N PHE A 45 35.64 -14.12 -13.78
CA PHE A 45 34.75 -15.28 -13.88
C PHE A 45 34.90 -16.15 -12.64
N LEU A 46 33.84 -16.25 -11.84
CA LEU A 46 33.85 -17.02 -10.60
C LEU A 46 33.97 -18.52 -10.92
N LYS A 47 34.91 -19.19 -10.28
CA LYS A 47 35.12 -20.63 -10.45
C LYS A 47 34.11 -21.40 -9.59
N PRO A 48 33.84 -22.70 -9.87
CA PRO A 48 32.86 -23.47 -9.10
C PRO A 48 33.10 -23.49 -7.58
N TRP A 49 34.35 -23.42 -7.12
CA TRP A 49 34.67 -23.33 -5.69
C TRP A 49 34.37 -21.96 -5.07
N ASP A 50 34.41 -20.88 -5.86
CA ASP A 50 33.98 -19.54 -5.44
C ASP A 50 32.44 -19.46 -5.31
N LEU A 51 31.72 -20.47 -5.82
CA LEU A 51 30.26 -20.58 -5.82
C LEU A 51 29.73 -21.60 -4.81
N ILE A 52 30.59 -22.25 -4.01
CA ILE A 52 30.14 -23.18 -2.97
C ILE A 52 29.33 -22.39 -1.93
N PRO A 53 28.02 -22.63 -1.79
CA PRO A 53 27.15 -21.82 -0.96
C PRO A 53 27.63 -21.76 0.49
N VAL A 54 27.58 -20.59 1.10
CA VAL A 54 27.96 -20.27 2.50
C VAL A 54 29.44 -20.50 2.82
N PHE A 55 30.01 -21.64 2.46
CA PHE A 55 31.40 -22.02 2.73
C PHE A 55 32.40 -21.14 1.97
N SER A 56 32.16 -20.84 0.69
CA SER A 56 33.03 -19.93 -0.08
C SER A 56 33.11 -18.55 0.59
N PHE A 57 31.98 -18.03 1.05
CA PHE A 57 31.89 -16.74 1.74
C PHE A 57 32.66 -16.74 3.07
N LEU A 58 32.57 -17.83 3.85
CA LEU A 58 33.30 -17.96 5.12
C LEU A 58 34.82 -18.05 4.90
N ILE A 59 35.27 -18.88 3.95
CA ILE A 59 36.69 -19.09 3.65
C ILE A 59 37.32 -17.80 3.08
N LEU A 60 36.61 -17.12 2.18
CA LEU A 60 37.07 -15.87 1.57
C LEU A 60 36.85 -14.64 2.48
N ARG A 61 36.35 -14.83 3.71
CA ARG A 61 36.03 -13.77 4.68
C ARG A 61 35.13 -12.67 4.08
N GLY A 62 34.20 -13.07 3.22
CA GLY A 62 33.28 -12.18 2.51
C GLY A 62 33.95 -11.25 1.49
N ARG A 63 35.07 -11.67 0.89
CA ARG A 63 35.79 -10.91 -0.14
C ARG A 63 35.91 -11.69 -1.44
N CYS A 64 36.03 -11.00 -2.58
CA CYS A 64 36.31 -11.65 -3.86
C CYS A 64 37.70 -12.29 -3.84
N SER A 65 37.83 -13.50 -4.38
CA SER A 65 39.10 -14.25 -4.46
C SER A 65 40.15 -13.59 -5.36
N SER A 66 39.74 -12.73 -6.31
CA SER A 66 40.64 -12.02 -7.22
C SER A 66 40.94 -10.58 -6.77
N CYS A 67 39.92 -9.74 -6.57
CA CYS A 67 40.12 -8.31 -6.28
C CYS A 67 40.00 -7.93 -4.79
N GLY A 68 39.59 -8.85 -3.91
CA GLY A 68 39.43 -8.56 -2.48
C GLY A 68 38.21 -7.69 -2.11
N GLU A 69 37.39 -7.28 -3.08
CA GLU A 69 36.20 -6.45 -2.84
C GLU A 69 35.15 -7.18 -2.00
N LYS A 70 34.40 -6.44 -1.16
CA LYS A 70 33.44 -7.05 -0.22
C LYS A 70 32.22 -7.61 -0.94
N ILE A 71 31.92 -8.88 -0.68
CA ILE A 71 30.70 -9.55 -1.15
C ILE A 71 29.52 -9.15 -0.24
N LEU A 72 28.36 -8.83 -0.82
CA LEU A 72 27.16 -8.47 -0.05
C LEU A 72 26.72 -9.62 0.87
N ARG A 73 26.37 -9.30 2.12
CA ARG A 73 25.88 -10.29 3.11
C ARG A 73 24.56 -10.96 2.73
N ARG A 74 23.84 -10.39 1.75
CA ARG A 74 22.61 -10.98 1.19
C ARG A 74 22.86 -12.37 0.61
N TYR A 75 23.99 -12.58 -0.07
CA TYR A 75 24.29 -13.84 -0.76
C TYR A 75 24.24 -15.06 0.18
N PRO A 76 25.07 -15.12 1.24
CA PRO A 76 25.02 -16.26 2.18
C PRO A 76 23.70 -16.31 2.97
N PHE A 77 23.01 -15.19 3.16
CA PHE A 77 21.72 -15.16 3.85
C PHE A 77 20.61 -15.84 3.04
N VAL A 78 20.51 -15.54 1.73
CA VAL A 78 19.52 -16.18 0.84
C VAL A 78 19.79 -17.67 0.70
N GLU A 79 21.06 -18.07 0.62
CA GLU A 79 21.47 -19.48 0.58
C GLU A 79 21.01 -20.23 1.83
N LEU A 80 21.38 -19.72 3.02
CA LEU A 80 21.00 -20.32 4.29
C LEU A 80 19.48 -20.33 4.48
N LEU A 81 18.79 -19.24 4.17
CA LEU A 81 17.33 -19.13 4.26
C LEU A 81 16.65 -20.19 3.39
N THR A 82 17.12 -20.39 2.16
CA THR A 82 16.58 -21.39 1.23
C THR A 82 16.80 -22.81 1.76
N GLY A 83 18.02 -23.11 2.23
CA GLY A 83 18.33 -24.39 2.86
C GLY A 83 17.45 -24.71 4.07
N ILE A 84 17.27 -23.74 4.97
CA ILE A 84 16.41 -23.87 6.16
C ILE A 84 14.95 -24.08 5.74
N LEU A 85 14.41 -23.26 4.84
CA LEU A 85 13.01 -23.36 4.43
C LEU A 85 12.69 -24.70 3.76
N PHE A 86 13.55 -25.19 2.87
CA PHE A 86 13.33 -26.49 2.23
C PHE A 86 13.38 -27.63 3.25
N SER A 87 14.32 -27.54 4.21
CA SER A 87 14.44 -28.50 5.30
C SER A 87 13.19 -28.56 6.15
N LEU A 88 12.62 -27.40 6.50
CA LEU A 88 11.37 -27.29 7.25
C LEU A 88 10.18 -27.86 6.46
N LEU A 89 10.12 -27.62 5.15
CA LEU A 89 9.06 -28.16 4.29
C LEU A 89 9.13 -29.69 4.19
N VAL A 90 10.32 -30.28 4.04
CA VAL A 90 10.50 -31.73 4.02
C VAL A 90 10.25 -32.35 5.39
N PHE A 91 10.65 -31.68 6.48
CA PHE A 91 10.32 -32.13 7.82
C PHE A 91 8.82 -32.17 8.06
N LYS A 92 8.07 -31.18 7.53
CA LYS A 92 6.62 -31.08 7.69
C LYS A 92 5.83 -32.02 6.78
N TYR A 93 6.08 -31.97 5.47
CA TYR A 93 5.28 -32.65 4.45
C TYR A 93 5.86 -34.01 4.03
N GLY A 94 7.01 -34.38 4.58
CA GLY A 94 7.76 -35.55 4.16
C GLY A 94 8.43 -35.39 2.79
N PHE A 95 9.15 -36.43 2.38
CA PHE A 95 9.80 -36.46 1.07
C PHE A 95 8.80 -36.96 0.00
N THR A 96 7.99 -36.04 -0.52
CA THR A 96 6.94 -36.33 -1.51
C THR A 96 7.03 -35.40 -2.72
N VAL A 97 6.42 -35.78 -3.85
CA VAL A 97 6.34 -34.93 -5.04
C VAL A 97 5.63 -33.60 -4.70
N LYS A 98 4.61 -33.62 -3.84
CA LYS A 98 3.92 -32.41 -3.37
C LYS A 98 4.88 -31.45 -2.67
N THR A 99 5.79 -31.96 -1.83
CA THR A 99 6.80 -31.15 -1.15
C THR A 99 7.76 -30.49 -2.13
N PHE A 100 8.12 -31.17 -3.23
CA PHE A 100 8.94 -30.57 -4.28
C PHE A 100 8.29 -29.34 -4.90
N TYR A 101 6.98 -29.38 -5.17
CA TYR A 101 6.23 -28.20 -5.62
C TYR A 101 6.20 -27.08 -4.57
N TYR A 102 6.11 -27.40 -3.28
CA TYR A 102 6.21 -26.38 -2.24
C TYR A 102 7.61 -25.78 -2.12
N CYS A 103 8.68 -26.55 -2.32
CA CYS A 103 10.04 -26.02 -2.39
C CYS A 103 10.20 -25.11 -3.62
N PHE A 104 9.65 -25.50 -4.77
CA PHE A 104 9.64 -24.66 -5.97
C PHE A 104 8.87 -23.35 -5.74
N PHE A 105 7.69 -23.42 -5.15
CA PHE A 105 6.90 -22.26 -4.75
C PHE A 105 7.69 -21.36 -3.80
N ALA A 106 8.29 -21.92 -2.74
CA ALA A 106 9.12 -21.19 -1.79
C ALA A 106 10.29 -20.47 -2.46
N ALA A 107 10.95 -21.10 -3.43
CA ALA A 107 12.03 -20.48 -4.20
C ALA A 107 11.55 -19.26 -4.99
N LEU A 108 10.38 -19.33 -5.64
CA LEU A 108 9.79 -18.18 -6.35
C LEU A 108 9.42 -17.05 -5.38
N LEU A 109 8.86 -17.38 -4.20
CA LEU A 109 8.53 -16.40 -3.17
C LEU A 109 9.76 -15.68 -2.62
N ILE A 110 10.88 -16.40 -2.43
CA ILE A 110 12.16 -15.80 -2.02
C ILE A 110 12.62 -14.80 -3.08
N VAL A 111 12.59 -15.16 -4.38
CA VAL A 111 12.94 -14.23 -5.46
C VAL A 111 12.06 -12.98 -5.41
N ILE A 112 10.74 -13.14 -5.27
CA ILE A 112 9.80 -12.00 -5.18
C ILE A 112 10.13 -11.11 -3.98
N ALA A 113 10.33 -11.69 -2.79
CA ALA A 113 10.60 -10.93 -1.58
C ALA A 113 11.88 -10.08 -1.70
N PHE A 114 12.98 -10.66 -2.17
CA PHE A 114 14.24 -9.91 -2.28
C PHE A 114 14.25 -8.90 -3.43
N VAL A 115 13.61 -9.23 -4.57
CA VAL A 115 13.46 -8.24 -5.65
C VAL A 115 12.59 -7.07 -5.20
N ASP A 116 11.51 -7.31 -4.46
CA ASP A 116 10.67 -6.23 -3.93
C ASP A 116 11.40 -5.39 -2.87
N LEU A 117 12.18 -6.02 -1.98
CA LEU A 117 13.01 -5.30 -0.99
C LEU A 117 14.02 -4.34 -1.62
N GLU A 118 14.55 -4.69 -2.80
CA GLU A 118 15.63 -3.93 -3.45
C GLU A 118 15.12 -2.96 -4.51
N ASN A 119 14.09 -3.36 -5.24
CA ASN A 119 13.64 -2.67 -6.45
C ASN A 119 12.20 -2.18 -6.37
N PHE A 120 11.46 -2.47 -5.29
CA PHE A 120 10.04 -2.09 -5.13
C PHE A 120 9.17 -2.55 -6.31
N LEU A 121 9.51 -3.72 -6.88
CA LEU A 121 8.82 -4.27 -8.03
C LEU A 121 8.65 -5.79 -7.88
N ILE A 122 7.52 -6.28 -8.38
CA ILE A 122 7.25 -7.73 -8.50
C ILE A 122 7.36 -8.11 -9.97
N PRO A 123 8.36 -8.92 -10.38
CA PRO A 123 8.58 -9.25 -11.79
C PRO A 123 7.43 -10.03 -12.42
N ASN A 124 6.88 -9.52 -13.52
CA ASN A 124 5.79 -10.20 -14.25
C ASN A 124 6.19 -11.61 -14.73
N LYS A 125 7.46 -11.83 -15.09
CA LYS A 125 7.96 -13.16 -15.49
C LYS A 125 7.82 -14.18 -14.35
N VAL A 126 8.13 -13.78 -13.11
CA VAL A 126 8.01 -14.66 -11.93
C VAL A 126 6.54 -14.91 -11.60
N ASN A 127 5.70 -13.88 -11.68
CA ASN A 127 4.25 -14.02 -11.52
C ASN A 127 3.63 -15.00 -12.54
N LEU A 128 4.07 -14.96 -13.79
CA LEU A 128 3.62 -15.91 -14.82
C LEU A 128 4.01 -17.35 -14.45
N VAL A 129 5.25 -17.57 -13.99
CA VAL A 129 5.70 -18.89 -13.55
C VAL A 129 4.86 -19.36 -12.36
N LEU A 130 4.57 -18.50 -11.38
CA LEU A 130 3.68 -18.81 -10.26
C LEU A 130 2.27 -19.22 -10.72
N LEU A 131 1.71 -18.52 -11.71
CA LEU A 131 0.38 -18.82 -12.24
C LEU A 131 0.34 -20.23 -12.84
N VAL A 132 1.25 -20.52 -13.77
CA VAL A 132 1.30 -21.80 -14.49
C VAL A 132 1.57 -22.94 -13.51
N SER A 133 2.55 -22.79 -12.63
CA SER A 133 2.90 -23.83 -11.66
C SER A 133 1.81 -24.05 -10.61
N GLY A 134 1.05 -23.03 -10.22
CA GLY A 134 -0.09 -23.16 -9.31
C GLY A 134 -1.26 -23.92 -9.93
N ILE A 135 -1.57 -23.67 -11.21
CA ILE A 135 -2.59 -24.44 -11.94
C ILE A 135 -2.19 -25.90 -12.05
N ILE A 136 -0.94 -26.18 -12.45
CA ILE A 136 -0.41 -27.55 -12.54
C ILE A 136 -0.46 -28.25 -11.18
N PHE A 137 -0.08 -27.56 -10.11
CA PHE A 137 -0.13 -28.09 -8.76
C PHE A 137 -1.56 -28.52 -8.37
N HIS A 138 -2.55 -27.66 -8.56
CA HIS A 138 -3.93 -27.99 -8.21
C HIS A 138 -4.52 -29.06 -9.12
N PHE A 139 -4.17 -29.07 -10.41
CA PHE A 139 -4.57 -30.13 -11.33
C PHE A 139 -4.07 -31.51 -10.89
N LEU A 140 -2.84 -31.60 -10.37
CA LEU A 140 -2.23 -32.87 -9.96
C LEU A 140 -2.66 -33.34 -8.56
N PHE A 141 -2.90 -32.41 -7.63
CA PHE A 141 -3.02 -32.75 -6.20
C PHE A 141 -4.37 -32.42 -5.54
N SER A 142 -5.31 -31.77 -6.24
CA SER A 142 -6.60 -31.39 -5.64
C SER A 142 -7.74 -32.32 -6.04
N PRO A 143 -8.39 -32.99 -5.07
CA PRO A 143 -9.52 -33.89 -5.36
C PRO A 143 -10.77 -33.16 -5.85
N LEU A 144 -10.94 -31.88 -5.49
CA LEU A 144 -12.08 -31.03 -5.86
C LEU A 144 -11.86 -30.28 -7.19
N GLY A 145 -10.76 -30.55 -7.91
CA GLY A 145 -10.41 -29.88 -9.15
C GLY A 145 -9.97 -28.41 -8.98
N LEU A 146 -10.06 -27.65 -10.07
CA LEU A 146 -9.55 -26.27 -10.17
C LEU A 146 -10.52 -25.18 -9.69
N VAL A 147 -11.76 -25.54 -9.33
CA VAL A 147 -12.82 -24.56 -9.00
C VAL A 147 -12.44 -23.72 -7.77
N ASN A 148 -12.11 -24.35 -6.65
CA ASN A 148 -11.79 -23.63 -5.42
C ASN A 148 -10.54 -22.73 -5.55
N PRO A 149 -9.40 -23.20 -6.12
CA PRO A 149 -8.23 -22.37 -6.37
C PRO A 149 -8.47 -21.19 -7.32
N ILE A 150 -9.31 -21.36 -8.33
CA ILE A 150 -9.67 -20.27 -9.26
C ILE A 150 -10.57 -19.25 -8.55
N LEU A 151 -11.56 -19.70 -7.77
CA LEU A 151 -12.41 -18.82 -6.98
C LEU A 151 -11.59 -18.01 -5.97
N THR A 152 -10.60 -18.62 -5.32
CA THR A 152 -9.72 -17.91 -4.39
C THR A 152 -8.80 -16.94 -5.10
N PHE A 153 -8.23 -17.31 -6.25
CA PHE A 153 -7.46 -16.41 -7.10
C PHE A 153 -8.26 -15.17 -7.52
N LEU A 154 -9.49 -15.37 -8.01
CA LEU A 154 -10.37 -14.27 -8.43
C LEU A 154 -10.82 -13.44 -7.25
N GLY A 155 -11.20 -14.08 -6.13
CA GLY A 155 -11.65 -13.40 -4.92
C GLY A 155 -10.56 -12.53 -4.28
N THR A 156 -9.34 -13.06 -4.12
CA THR A 156 -8.23 -12.30 -3.54
C THR A 156 -7.72 -11.23 -4.50
N GLY A 157 -7.70 -11.52 -5.80
CA GLY A 157 -7.39 -10.53 -6.84
C GLY A 157 -8.38 -9.37 -6.87
N PHE A 158 -9.69 -9.66 -6.82
CA PHE A 158 -10.74 -8.64 -6.77
C PHE A 158 -10.64 -7.79 -5.49
N LEU A 159 -10.44 -8.43 -4.33
CA LEU A 159 -10.26 -7.72 -3.06
C LEU A 159 -9.09 -6.73 -3.15
N PHE A 160 -7.94 -7.17 -3.65
CA PHE A 160 -6.76 -6.31 -3.75
C PHE A 160 -6.89 -5.22 -4.81
N LEU A 161 -7.57 -5.50 -5.92
CA LEU A 161 -7.91 -4.50 -6.94
C LEU A 161 -8.86 -3.43 -6.36
N PHE A 162 -9.87 -3.86 -5.61
CA PHE A 162 -10.79 -2.94 -4.93
C PHE A 162 -10.06 -2.04 -3.93
N LEU A 163 -9.14 -2.61 -3.12
CA LEU A 163 -8.29 -1.84 -2.21
C LEU A 163 -7.40 -0.84 -2.98
N GLN A 164 -6.81 -1.25 -4.10
CA GLN A 164 -5.99 -0.35 -4.93
C GLN A 164 -6.79 0.87 -5.42
N ILE A 165 -8.04 0.65 -5.87
CA ILE A 165 -8.94 1.72 -6.33
C ILE A 165 -9.34 2.64 -5.17
N LEU A 166 -9.71 2.05 -4.03
CA LEU A 166 -10.14 2.77 -2.84
C LEU A 166 -9.02 3.66 -2.27
N PHE A 167 -7.79 3.16 -2.26
CA PHE A 167 -6.62 3.85 -1.69
C PHE A 167 -5.81 4.68 -2.70
N ARG A 168 -6.36 4.97 -3.90
CA ARG A 168 -5.84 5.92 -4.92
C ARG A 168 -4.31 6.02 -5.01
N GLY A 169 -3.63 4.87 -5.14
CA GLY A 169 -2.16 4.80 -5.28
C GLY A 169 -1.40 4.29 -4.06
N GLY A 170 -2.08 3.88 -2.99
CA GLY A 170 -1.43 3.27 -1.81
C GLY A 170 -0.90 1.83 -2.01
N LEU A 171 -1.36 1.13 -3.05
CA LEU A 171 -0.99 -0.27 -3.33
C LEU A 171 -0.50 -0.42 -4.78
N GLY A 172 0.62 -1.13 -4.98
CA GLY A 172 1.18 -1.36 -6.29
C GLY A 172 0.37 -2.37 -7.10
N GLY A 173 0.26 -2.17 -8.42
CA GLY A 173 -0.39 -3.16 -9.30
C GLY A 173 0.32 -4.52 -9.31
N GLY A 174 1.60 -4.56 -8.92
CA GLY A 174 2.34 -5.81 -8.69
C GLY A 174 1.78 -6.61 -7.51
N ASP A 175 1.48 -5.93 -6.40
CA ASP A 175 0.95 -6.55 -5.18
C ASP A 175 -0.41 -7.20 -5.41
N VAL A 176 -1.27 -6.57 -6.23
CA VAL A 176 -2.59 -7.13 -6.59
C VAL A 176 -2.45 -8.46 -7.32
N LYS A 177 -1.58 -8.52 -8.33
CA LYS A 177 -1.33 -9.76 -9.08
C LYS A 177 -0.72 -10.83 -8.18
N PHE A 178 0.21 -10.44 -7.33
CA PHE A 178 0.87 -11.37 -6.42
C PHE A 178 -0.10 -11.94 -5.38
N ALA A 179 -0.95 -11.12 -4.77
CA ALA A 179 -1.99 -11.57 -3.83
C ALA A 179 -3.03 -12.51 -4.49
N ALA A 180 -3.38 -12.27 -5.75
CA ALA A 180 -4.19 -13.21 -6.54
C ALA A 180 -3.51 -14.57 -6.65
N LEU A 181 -2.22 -14.59 -6.99
CA LEU A 181 -1.42 -15.82 -7.15
C LEU A 181 -1.22 -16.57 -5.82
N LEU A 182 -1.08 -15.86 -4.70
CA LEU A 182 -1.13 -16.50 -3.37
C LEU A 182 -2.48 -17.16 -3.12
N GLY A 183 -3.56 -16.52 -3.57
CA GLY A 183 -4.92 -17.08 -3.62
C GLY A 183 -5.00 -18.39 -4.36
N LEU A 184 -4.38 -18.46 -5.53
CA LEU A 184 -4.32 -19.68 -6.33
C LEU A 184 -3.57 -20.80 -5.61
N TRP A 185 -2.42 -20.52 -5.01
CA TRP A 185 -1.54 -21.54 -4.41
C TRP A 185 -2.01 -22.06 -3.05
N LEU A 186 -2.52 -21.17 -2.20
CA LEU A 186 -2.89 -21.52 -0.83
C LEU A 186 -4.36 -21.96 -0.73
N GLY A 187 -5.22 -21.43 -1.61
CA GLY A 187 -6.66 -21.65 -1.54
C GLY A 187 -7.33 -20.99 -0.32
N TRP A 188 -8.62 -21.26 -0.17
CA TRP A 188 -9.42 -20.85 0.98
C TRP A 188 -9.30 -21.90 2.09
N PRO A 189 -9.19 -21.51 3.38
CA PRO A 189 -9.10 -20.15 3.93
C PRO A 189 -7.66 -19.62 4.09
N LYS A 190 -6.65 -20.44 3.75
CA LYS A 190 -5.22 -20.19 4.04
C LYS A 190 -4.72 -18.84 3.50
N THR A 191 -5.21 -18.42 2.34
CA THR A 191 -4.79 -17.14 1.74
C THR A 191 -5.13 -15.93 2.61
N VAL A 192 -6.32 -15.90 3.22
CA VAL A 192 -6.74 -14.79 4.08
C VAL A 192 -5.82 -14.68 5.29
N PHE A 193 -5.49 -15.82 5.91
CA PHE A 193 -4.55 -15.86 7.02
C PHE A 193 -3.15 -15.40 6.62
N ALA A 194 -2.67 -15.78 5.44
CA ALA A 194 -1.36 -15.37 4.95
C ALA A 194 -1.30 -13.85 4.74
N ILE A 195 -2.34 -13.27 4.12
CA ILE A 195 -2.46 -11.82 3.91
C ILE A 195 -2.55 -11.10 5.26
N PHE A 196 -3.35 -11.63 6.19
CA PHE A 196 -3.51 -11.04 7.51
C PHE A 196 -2.19 -11.01 8.29
N LEU A 197 -1.53 -12.16 8.44
CA LEU A 197 -0.25 -12.27 9.15
C LEU A 197 0.84 -11.43 8.48
N GLY A 198 0.88 -11.42 7.15
CA GLY A 198 1.80 -10.57 6.40
C GLY A 198 1.57 -9.10 6.69
N SER A 199 0.33 -8.62 6.52
CA SER A 199 -0.03 -7.22 6.78
C SER A 199 0.19 -6.81 8.23
N PHE A 200 -0.07 -7.70 9.18
CA PHE A 200 0.15 -7.47 10.61
C PHE A 200 1.64 -7.27 10.92
N LEU A 201 2.51 -8.17 10.43
CA LEU A 201 3.96 -8.03 10.58
C LEU A 201 4.50 -6.79 9.87
N GLY A 202 3.99 -6.50 8.67
CA GLY A 202 4.33 -5.30 7.91
C GLY A 202 3.96 -4.02 8.63
N SER A 203 2.80 -3.99 9.30
CA SER A 203 2.35 -2.86 10.12
C SER A 203 3.25 -2.66 11.34
N ILE A 204 3.57 -3.72 12.09
CA ILE A 204 4.46 -3.64 13.26
C ILE A 204 5.82 -3.04 12.86
N ILE A 205 6.42 -3.57 11.80
CA ILE A 205 7.74 -3.14 11.31
C ILE A 205 7.65 -1.73 10.73
N GLY A 206 6.64 -1.44 9.92
CA GLY A 206 6.41 -0.12 9.32
C GLY A 206 6.21 0.98 10.36
N ILE A 207 5.35 0.75 11.34
CA ILE A 207 5.10 1.68 12.45
C ILE A 207 6.38 1.87 13.27
N SER A 208 7.10 0.79 13.57
CA SER A 208 8.35 0.86 14.33
C SER A 208 9.42 1.68 13.59
N LEU A 209 9.54 1.54 12.26
CA LEU A 209 10.46 2.36 11.45
C LEU A 209 10.09 3.84 11.44
N ILE A 210 8.80 4.17 11.48
CA ILE A 210 8.31 5.55 11.59
C ILE A 210 8.61 6.12 12.98
N ILE A 211 8.35 5.37 14.05
CA ILE A 211 8.63 5.78 15.44
C ILE A 211 10.13 6.02 15.64
N LEU A 212 10.98 5.15 15.10
CA LEU A 212 12.45 5.28 15.14
C LEU A 212 12.99 6.39 14.21
N LYS A 213 12.11 7.18 13.56
CA LYS A 213 12.45 8.24 12.60
C LYS A 213 13.36 7.80 11.44
N LYS A 214 13.39 6.51 11.13
CA LYS A 214 14.17 5.95 10.01
C LYS A 214 13.45 6.10 8.67
N ARG A 215 12.13 6.33 8.69
CA ARG A 215 11.28 6.55 7.51
C ARG A 215 10.23 7.62 7.80
N LYS A 216 9.84 8.39 6.77
CA LYS A 216 8.69 9.31 6.82
C LYS A 216 7.41 8.54 6.53
N ARG A 217 6.26 9.06 7.00
CA ARG A 217 4.93 8.46 6.78
C ARG A 217 4.56 8.22 5.31
N LYS A 218 5.18 8.93 4.37
CA LYS A 218 4.91 8.84 2.92
C LYS A 218 5.98 8.04 2.16
N ASP A 219 6.99 7.50 2.84
CA ASP A 219 8.02 6.70 2.18
C ASP A 219 7.40 5.35 1.79
N PRO A 220 7.58 4.88 0.55
CA PRO A 220 7.08 3.58 0.14
C PRO A 220 7.80 2.48 0.93
N VAL A 221 7.03 1.47 1.35
CA VAL A 221 7.53 0.27 2.03
C VAL A 221 7.17 -0.94 1.16
N PRO A 222 8.14 -1.83 0.85
CA PRO A 222 7.86 -3.00 0.02
C PRO A 222 6.92 -3.96 0.75
N TYR A 223 5.78 -4.28 0.14
CA TYR A 223 4.72 -5.07 0.76
C TYR A 223 4.89 -6.58 0.51
N GLY A 224 5.49 -6.95 -0.62
CA GLY A 224 5.74 -8.34 -1.02
C GLY A 224 6.46 -9.19 0.03
N PRO A 225 7.53 -8.72 0.70
CA PRO A 225 8.27 -9.49 1.71
C PRO A 225 7.40 -9.88 2.90
N PHE A 226 6.48 -8.99 3.30
CA PHE A 226 5.58 -9.26 4.40
C PHE A 226 4.52 -10.29 4.01
N LEU A 227 3.95 -10.19 2.81
CA LEU A 227 3.06 -11.22 2.26
C LEU A 227 3.74 -12.60 2.16
N VAL A 228 4.99 -12.63 1.70
CA VAL A 228 5.80 -13.85 1.61
C VAL A 228 6.02 -14.44 3.00
N THR A 229 6.33 -13.61 3.99
CA THR A 229 6.52 -14.05 5.38
C THR A 229 5.22 -14.66 5.95
N GLY A 230 4.08 -13.98 5.78
CA GLY A 230 2.78 -14.51 6.17
C GLY A 230 2.45 -15.83 5.48
N THR A 231 2.81 -15.96 4.20
CA THR A 231 2.66 -17.19 3.42
C THR A 231 3.50 -18.33 3.99
N PHE A 232 4.78 -18.10 4.33
CA PHE A 232 5.61 -19.14 4.94
C PHE A 232 5.10 -19.57 6.31
N ILE A 233 4.62 -18.62 7.12
CA ILE A 233 4.02 -18.93 8.42
C ILE A 233 2.81 -19.84 8.24
N VAL A 234 1.89 -19.52 7.32
CA VAL A 234 0.71 -20.36 7.04
C VAL A 234 1.12 -21.71 6.42
N LEU A 235 2.10 -21.74 5.53
CA LEU A 235 2.57 -22.97 4.90
C LEU A 235 3.20 -23.90 5.94
N LEU A 236 3.92 -23.39 6.94
CA LEU A 236 4.58 -24.20 7.97
C LEU A 236 3.65 -24.50 9.17
N LEU A 237 2.75 -23.61 9.57
CA LEU A 237 1.89 -23.78 10.75
C LEU A 237 0.44 -24.18 10.43
N GLY A 238 0.04 -24.19 9.15
CA GLY A 238 -1.36 -24.23 8.71
C GLY A 238 -2.20 -25.42 9.20
N ASP A 239 -1.59 -26.54 9.58
CA ASP A 239 -2.34 -27.72 10.03
C ASP A 239 -2.86 -27.55 11.48
N PHE A 240 -2.21 -26.72 12.30
CA PHE A 240 -2.65 -26.40 13.66
C PHE A 240 -3.98 -25.62 13.65
N TYR A 241 -4.19 -24.76 12.66
CA TYR A 241 -5.42 -23.99 12.50
C TYR A 241 -6.59 -24.84 12.00
N MET A 242 -6.34 -25.84 11.15
CA MET A 242 -7.37 -26.74 10.63
C MET A 242 -7.87 -27.71 11.72
N VAL A 243 -7.00 -28.18 12.61
CA VAL A 243 -7.37 -29.02 13.77
C VAL A 243 -8.20 -28.27 14.82
N LEU A 244 -8.09 -26.94 14.92
CA LEU A 244 -8.98 -26.12 15.74
C LEU A 244 -10.34 -25.85 15.05
N SER A 245 -10.37 -25.85 13.72
CA SER A 245 -11.61 -25.72 12.93
C SER A 245 -12.43 -27.00 12.89
N ASP A 246 -11.80 -28.18 12.99
CA ASP A 246 -12.46 -29.48 12.75
C ASP A 246 -12.84 -30.24 14.03
N ARG A 247 -12.38 -29.77 15.21
CA ARG A 247 -12.66 -30.44 16.49
C ARG A 247 -14.08 -30.28 17.04
N ASN A 248 -15.04 -29.88 16.22
CA ASN A 248 -16.46 -29.86 16.58
C ASN A 248 -17.40 -29.93 15.36
N VAL A 249 -17.30 -30.95 14.49
CA VAL A 249 -18.48 -31.29 13.66
C VAL A 249 -18.57 -32.79 13.38
N SER A 250 -19.02 -33.52 14.40
CA SER A 250 -19.95 -34.61 14.17
C SER A 250 -21.23 -34.27 14.91
N LEU A 251 -22.13 -33.57 14.23
CA LEU A 251 -23.59 -33.63 14.32
C LEU A 251 -24.24 -32.33 13.80
N LYS A 252 -24.95 -32.49 12.69
CA LYS A 252 -26.09 -31.69 12.20
C LYS A 252 -25.84 -30.26 11.71
N CYS A 253 -26.50 -29.99 10.58
CA CYS A 253 -26.49 -28.77 9.81
C CYS A 253 -27.06 -27.58 10.60
N GLU A 254 -26.20 -26.74 11.17
CA GLU A 254 -26.41 -25.30 11.26
C GLU A 254 -25.08 -24.63 10.89
N ARG A 255 -25.06 -23.90 9.77
CA ARG A 255 -23.89 -23.13 9.32
C ARG A 255 -23.72 -21.92 10.25
N GLY A 256 -23.14 -22.13 11.42
CA GLY A 256 -22.64 -21.06 12.27
C GLY A 256 -21.28 -20.58 11.75
N PHE A 257 -21.08 -19.26 11.67
CA PHE A 257 -19.76 -18.67 11.43
C PHE A 257 -18.84 -19.03 12.60
N THR A 258 -17.62 -19.50 12.30
CA THR A 258 -16.68 -19.84 13.38
C THR A 258 -16.26 -18.57 14.12
N LEU A 259 -15.97 -18.65 15.43
CA LEU A 259 -15.43 -17.53 16.21
C LEU A 259 -14.19 -16.92 15.56
N VAL A 260 -13.37 -17.75 14.92
CA VAL A 260 -12.18 -17.33 14.19
C VAL A 260 -12.56 -16.54 12.94
N GLU A 261 -13.59 -16.96 12.20
CA GLU A 261 -14.08 -16.25 11.01
C GLU A 261 -14.65 -14.88 11.38
N ILE A 262 -15.43 -14.79 12.46
CA ILE A 262 -15.93 -13.52 12.98
C ILE A 262 -14.76 -12.63 13.46
N LEU A 263 -13.78 -13.20 14.16
CA LEU A 263 -12.62 -12.45 14.65
C LEU A 263 -11.77 -11.93 13.49
N VAL A 264 -11.57 -12.72 12.44
CA VAL A 264 -10.86 -12.30 11.22
C VAL A 264 -11.62 -11.18 10.51
N VAL A 265 -12.94 -11.32 10.34
CA VAL A 265 -13.77 -10.27 9.71
C VAL A 265 -13.71 -8.98 10.50
N ILE A 266 -13.87 -9.03 11.83
CA ILE A 266 -13.81 -7.84 12.69
C ILE A 266 -12.42 -7.20 12.66
N VAL A 267 -11.35 -8.00 12.66
CA VAL A 267 -9.98 -7.48 12.63
C VAL A 267 -9.65 -6.86 11.26
N ILE A 268 -10.08 -7.47 10.16
CA ILE A 268 -9.93 -6.91 8.82
C ILE A 268 -10.70 -5.59 8.72
N ILE A 269 -11.95 -5.54 9.18
CA ILE A 269 -12.76 -4.31 9.19
C ILE A 269 -12.09 -3.23 10.05
N SER A 270 -11.59 -3.59 11.24
CA SER A 270 -10.93 -2.65 12.15
C SER A 270 -9.63 -2.10 11.58
N PHE A 271 -8.85 -2.95 10.89
CA PHE A 271 -7.63 -2.54 10.21
C PHE A 271 -7.92 -1.63 9.01
N LEU A 272 -8.88 -2.00 8.16
CA LEU A 272 -9.31 -1.18 7.03
C LEU A 272 -9.88 0.17 7.49
N ALA A 273 -10.67 0.18 8.57
CA ALA A 273 -11.16 1.41 9.18
C ALA A 273 -10.00 2.29 9.67
N SER A 274 -9.00 1.71 10.33
CA SER A 274 -7.82 2.45 10.83
C SER A 274 -7.03 3.13 9.70
N LEU A 275 -6.93 2.49 8.54
CA LEU A 275 -6.29 3.04 7.34
C LEU A 275 -7.15 4.10 6.64
N ALA A 276 -8.48 4.00 6.72
CA ALA A 276 -9.40 4.94 6.09
C ALA A 276 -9.49 6.30 6.81
N VAL A 277 -9.37 6.32 8.14
CA VAL A 277 -9.48 7.54 8.97
C VAL A 277 -8.58 8.70 8.49
N PRO A 278 -7.27 8.51 8.24
CA PRO A 278 -6.41 9.62 7.80
C PRO A 278 -6.77 10.16 6.40
N SER A 279 -7.36 9.34 5.52
CA SER A 279 -7.81 9.78 4.18
C SER A 279 -9.07 10.64 4.25
N ILE A 280 -9.97 10.33 5.18
CA ILE A 280 -11.24 11.06 5.38
C ILE A 280 -11.00 12.50 5.85
N GLN A 281 -9.96 12.72 6.66
CA GLN A 281 -9.65 14.05 7.20
C GLN A 281 -9.38 15.08 6.09
N GLY A 282 -8.59 14.74 5.07
CA GLY A 282 -8.29 15.64 3.95
C GLY A 282 -9.48 15.90 3.02
N ILE A 283 -10.39 14.94 2.87
CA ILE A 283 -11.62 15.11 2.07
C ILE A 283 -12.59 16.07 2.78
N LEU A 284 -12.75 15.89 4.09
CA LEU A 284 -13.64 16.75 4.89
C LEU A 284 -13.16 18.20 4.91
N SER A 285 -11.87 18.42 5.04
CA SER A 285 -11.30 19.76 5.12
C SER A 285 -11.47 20.52 3.79
N ALA A 286 -11.29 19.84 2.64
CA ALA A 286 -11.59 20.38 1.31
C ALA A 286 -13.09 20.72 1.13
N GLN A 287 -14.00 19.83 1.55
CA GLN A 287 -15.44 20.09 1.48
C GLN A 287 -15.87 21.26 2.39
N ARG A 288 -15.27 21.40 3.57
CA ARG A 288 -15.52 22.57 4.45
C ARG A 288 -15.11 23.87 3.79
N LEU A 289 -13.94 23.90 3.13
CA LEU A 289 -13.47 25.06 2.38
C LEU A 289 -14.44 25.44 1.27
N GLU A 290 -14.91 24.46 0.49
CA GLU A 290 -15.85 24.68 -0.59
C GLU A 290 -17.22 25.17 -0.08
N LYS A 291 -17.72 24.58 1.02
CA LYS A 291 -18.97 25.00 1.66
C LYS A 291 -18.88 26.43 2.19
N ALA A 292 -17.81 26.78 2.89
CA ALA A 292 -17.60 28.13 3.40
C ALA A 292 -17.50 29.16 2.27
N ALA A 293 -16.83 28.81 1.16
CA ALA A 293 -16.77 29.67 -0.02
C ALA A 293 -18.16 29.89 -0.65
N LYS A 294 -19.00 28.84 -0.74
CA LYS A 294 -20.38 28.92 -1.25
C LYS A 294 -21.29 29.74 -0.34
N GLU A 295 -21.21 29.54 0.97
CA GLU A 295 -21.97 30.32 1.96
C GLU A 295 -21.58 31.80 1.90
N MET A 296 -20.28 32.09 1.86
CA MET A 296 -19.80 33.47 1.71
C MET A 296 -20.24 34.11 0.39
N LEU A 297 -20.21 33.35 -0.72
CA LEU A 297 -20.72 33.84 -2.00
C LEU A 297 -22.23 34.14 -1.94
N ALA A 298 -23.02 33.32 -1.26
CA ALA A 298 -24.44 33.56 -1.05
C ALA A 298 -24.68 34.83 -0.21
N ASP A 299 -23.87 35.05 0.83
CA ASP A 299 -23.93 36.24 1.67
C ASP A 299 -23.48 37.52 0.95
N LEU A 300 -22.48 37.43 0.07
CA LEU A 300 -22.11 38.53 -0.82
C LEU A 300 -23.23 38.88 -1.81
N ARG A 301 -23.91 37.87 -2.36
CA ARG A 301 -25.10 38.06 -3.21
C ARG A 301 -26.26 38.67 -2.44
N LEU A 302 -26.45 38.29 -1.18
CA LEU A 302 -27.45 38.90 -0.31
C LEU A 302 -27.16 40.39 -0.11
N ALA A 303 -25.92 40.75 0.21
CA ALA A 303 -25.51 42.15 0.36
C ALA A 303 -25.71 42.95 -0.93
N GLN A 304 -25.35 42.37 -2.09
CA GLN A 304 -25.60 42.97 -3.40
C GLN A 304 -27.10 43.18 -3.67
N HIS A 305 -27.93 42.16 -3.41
CA HIS A 305 -29.38 42.26 -3.59
C HIS A 305 -29.99 43.32 -2.67
N GLN A 306 -29.52 43.41 -1.42
CA GLN A 306 -29.96 44.45 -0.48
C GLN A 306 -29.56 45.86 -0.94
N ALA A 307 -28.37 46.02 -1.52
CA ALA A 307 -27.94 47.30 -2.08
C ALA A 307 -28.86 47.78 -3.20
N ILE A 308 -29.24 46.86 -4.10
CA ILE A 308 -30.17 47.16 -5.19
C ILE A 308 -31.57 47.45 -4.67
N SER A 309 -32.09 46.59 -3.79
CA SER A 309 -33.48 46.68 -3.32
C SER A 309 -33.75 47.89 -2.43
N GLN A 310 -32.75 48.40 -1.72
CA GLN A 310 -32.90 49.53 -0.80
C GLN A 310 -32.25 50.81 -1.34
N GLU A 311 -31.72 50.76 -2.56
CA GLU A 311 -30.98 51.87 -3.20
C GLU A 311 -29.90 52.48 -2.28
N SER A 312 -29.28 51.65 -1.45
CA SER A 312 -28.29 52.05 -0.44
C SER A 312 -26.98 51.29 -0.63
N GLU A 313 -25.86 51.88 -0.21
CA GLU A 313 -24.57 51.21 -0.26
C GLU A 313 -24.41 50.19 0.88
N TYR A 314 -23.97 48.98 0.52
CA TYR A 314 -23.66 47.93 1.48
C TYR A 314 -22.17 47.59 1.43
N ARG A 315 -21.58 47.34 2.61
CA ARG A 315 -20.19 46.92 2.73
C ARG A 315 -20.07 45.59 3.46
N VAL A 316 -19.19 44.74 2.96
CA VAL A 316 -18.79 43.49 3.61
C VAL A 316 -17.37 43.64 4.11
N ILE A 317 -17.21 43.65 5.43
CA ILE A 317 -15.93 43.86 6.12
C ILE A 317 -15.40 42.49 6.53
N ILE A 318 -14.24 42.10 6.01
CA ILE A 318 -13.60 40.81 6.26
C ILE A 318 -12.40 41.03 7.18
N ASN A 319 -12.39 40.36 8.33
CA ASN A 319 -11.30 40.40 9.28
C ASN A 319 -10.53 39.07 9.28
N HIS A 320 -9.27 39.13 8.84
CA HIS A 320 -8.39 37.97 8.82
C HIS A 320 -8.09 37.40 10.21
N THR A 321 -7.82 38.28 11.20
CA THR A 321 -7.34 37.88 12.53
C THR A 321 -8.41 37.12 13.31
N SER A 322 -9.66 37.57 13.21
CA SER A 322 -10.80 36.90 13.85
C SER A 322 -11.46 35.84 12.98
N SER A 323 -11.12 35.76 11.68
CA SER A 323 -11.80 34.91 10.69
C SER A 323 -13.32 35.11 10.67
N THR A 324 -13.73 36.37 10.85
CA THR A 324 -15.13 36.81 10.82
C THR A 324 -15.35 37.80 9.66
N TYR A 325 -16.57 37.84 9.14
CA TYR A 325 -16.98 38.91 8.24
C TYR A 325 -18.37 39.43 8.60
N TYR A 326 -18.60 40.70 8.28
CA TYR A 326 -19.80 41.44 8.66
C TYR A 326 -20.40 42.10 7.43
N ILE A 327 -21.72 41.99 7.27
CA ILE A 327 -22.48 42.75 6.29
C ILE A 327 -23.07 43.96 7.01
N ARG A 328 -22.77 45.16 6.52
CA ARG A 328 -23.20 46.42 7.13
C ARG A 328 -23.78 47.36 6.09
N ASP A 329 -24.91 47.97 6.44
CA ASP A 329 -25.47 49.12 5.72
C ASP A 329 -24.58 50.34 5.95
N PHE A 330 -24.13 50.98 4.87
CA PHE A 330 -23.25 52.14 4.96
C PHE A 330 -23.95 53.35 5.60
N ILE A 331 -25.21 53.62 5.22
CA ILE A 331 -25.95 54.82 5.62
C ILE A 331 -26.42 54.69 7.07
N ASN A 332 -27.07 53.57 7.39
CA ASN A 332 -27.63 53.35 8.74
C ASN A 332 -26.59 52.85 9.76
N ASN A 333 -25.36 52.59 9.31
CA ASN A 333 -24.28 51.98 10.08
C ASN A 333 -24.70 50.71 10.85
N LYS A 334 -25.72 50.01 10.35
CA LYS A 334 -26.36 48.86 11.00
C LYS A 334 -25.74 47.57 10.48
N THR A 335 -25.24 46.74 11.38
CA THR A 335 -24.76 45.39 11.05
C THR A 335 -25.97 44.48 10.85
N ILE A 336 -26.11 43.91 9.65
CA ILE A 336 -27.21 43.00 9.31
C ILE A 336 -26.88 41.58 9.74
N LYS A 337 -25.65 41.16 9.47
CA LYS A 337 -25.21 39.79 9.66
C LYS A 337 -23.73 39.78 10.05
N GLU A 338 -23.42 39.02 11.08
CA GLU A 338 -22.07 38.65 11.46
C GLU A 338 -21.93 37.15 11.25
N VAL A 339 -20.87 36.74 10.55
CA VAL A 339 -20.60 35.32 10.27
C VAL A 339 -19.17 35.00 10.65
N LYS A 340 -19.00 33.94 11.44
CA LYS A 340 -17.71 33.36 11.77
C LYS A 340 -17.44 32.17 10.86
N LEU A 341 -16.26 32.11 10.27
CA LEU A 341 -15.87 30.97 9.44
C LEU A 341 -15.81 29.67 10.26
N PRO A 342 -16.08 28.51 9.64
CA PRO A 342 -15.88 27.20 10.25
C PRO A 342 -14.43 27.00 10.72
N THR A 343 -14.25 26.14 11.72
CA THR A 343 -12.91 25.81 12.24
C THR A 343 -12.01 25.27 11.14
N GLY A 344 -10.77 25.76 11.12
CA GLY A 344 -9.73 25.40 10.14
C GLY A 344 -9.73 26.21 8.85
N ILE A 345 -10.67 27.15 8.67
CA ILE A 345 -10.68 28.05 7.51
C ILE A 345 -10.28 29.46 7.95
N ARG A 346 -9.35 30.05 7.20
CA ARG A 346 -8.90 31.43 7.43
C ARG A 346 -8.93 32.19 6.12
N PHE A 347 -9.17 33.49 6.23
CA PHE A 347 -8.84 34.41 5.14
C PHE A 347 -7.32 34.48 4.99
N LEU A 348 -6.79 35.11 3.95
CA LEU A 348 -5.36 35.48 3.87
C LEU A 348 -5.13 36.98 4.04
N ASN A 349 -6.12 37.78 3.68
CA ASN A 349 -6.06 39.23 3.73
C ASN A 349 -7.39 39.77 4.28
N SER A 350 -7.33 40.91 4.97
CA SER A 350 -8.53 41.69 5.32
C SER A 350 -8.93 42.54 4.11
N HIS A 351 -10.22 42.51 3.77
CA HIS A 351 -10.78 43.24 2.63
C HIS A 351 -12.10 43.90 3.04
N ILE A 352 -12.39 45.05 2.43
CA ILE A 352 -13.71 45.67 2.48
C ILE A 352 -14.25 45.64 1.06
N VAL A 353 -15.35 44.92 0.89
CA VAL A 353 -16.06 44.81 -0.39
C VAL A 353 -17.24 45.77 -0.35
N TYR A 354 -17.37 46.61 -1.37
CA TYR A 354 -18.45 47.58 -1.50
C TYR A 354 -19.45 47.11 -2.57
N PHE A 355 -20.74 47.23 -2.27
CA PHE A 355 -21.83 47.03 -3.21
C PHE A 355 -22.65 48.31 -3.31
N TYR A 356 -22.73 48.86 -4.52
CA TYR A 356 -23.45 50.09 -4.81
C TYR A 356 -24.91 49.80 -5.16
N ALA A 357 -25.77 50.83 -5.10
CA ALA A 357 -27.20 50.73 -5.41
C ALA A 357 -27.50 50.17 -6.82
N ASN A 358 -26.58 50.35 -7.78
CA ASN A 358 -26.70 49.80 -9.13
C ASN A 358 -26.27 48.31 -9.24
N GLY A 359 -25.92 47.66 -8.12
CA GLY A 359 -25.47 46.26 -8.08
C GLY A 359 -24.01 46.05 -8.48
N THR A 360 -23.25 47.10 -8.79
CA THR A 360 -21.83 47.01 -9.13
C THR A 360 -20.96 46.89 -7.88
N THR A 361 -19.72 46.42 -8.07
CA THR A 361 -18.69 46.30 -7.02
C THR A 361 -17.32 46.66 -7.59
N LEU A 362 -16.26 46.60 -6.79
CA LEU A 362 -14.88 46.77 -7.27
C LEU A 362 -14.29 45.42 -7.70
N ASN A 363 -13.36 45.45 -8.64
CA ASN A 363 -12.56 44.26 -8.97
C ASN A 363 -11.71 43.88 -7.76
N GLN A 364 -12.06 42.77 -7.11
CA GLN A 364 -11.37 42.28 -5.92
C GLN A 364 -11.41 40.76 -5.89
N THR A 365 -10.45 40.14 -5.20
CA THR A 365 -10.40 38.69 -5.01
C THR A 365 -10.23 38.37 -3.53
N ILE A 366 -11.15 37.58 -2.99
CA ILE A 366 -11.07 37.09 -1.61
C ILE A 366 -10.47 35.69 -1.65
N LYS A 367 -9.42 35.49 -0.87
CA LYS A 367 -8.71 34.20 -0.81
C LYS A 367 -8.98 33.51 0.52
N LEU A 368 -9.47 32.28 0.44
CA LEU A 368 -9.73 31.38 1.56
C LEU A 368 -8.68 30.28 1.58
N ARG A 369 -8.19 29.93 2.78
CA ARG A 369 -7.23 28.84 3.02
C ARG A 369 -7.75 27.90 4.09
N ASN A 370 -7.51 26.60 3.90
CA ASN A 370 -7.75 25.55 4.88
C ASN A 370 -6.42 25.08 5.53
N GLU A 371 -6.49 24.34 6.64
CA GLU A 371 -5.33 23.81 7.39
C GLU A 371 -4.42 22.91 6.55
N ASP A 372 -4.95 22.23 5.54
CA ASP A 372 -4.22 21.34 4.62
C ASP A 372 -3.65 22.08 3.38
N ASP A 373 -3.47 23.40 3.45
CA ASP A 373 -2.94 24.24 2.35
C ASP A 373 -3.78 24.25 1.06
N GLY A 374 -5.04 23.86 1.14
CA GLY A 374 -6.02 24.07 0.06
C GLY A 374 -6.42 25.55 -0.03
N PHE A 375 -6.56 26.06 -1.26
CA PHE A 375 -6.99 27.44 -1.53
C PHE A 375 -8.22 27.51 -2.43
N LEU A 376 -9.11 28.44 -2.13
CA LEU A 376 -10.21 28.86 -3.01
C LEU A 376 -10.25 30.38 -3.12
N TYR A 377 -10.65 30.85 -4.30
CA TYR A 377 -10.72 32.26 -4.66
C TYR A 377 -12.18 32.63 -4.95
N ILE A 378 -12.67 33.68 -4.30
CA ILE A 378 -13.93 34.33 -4.68
C ILE A 378 -13.56 35.59 -5.45
N ILE A 379 -13.84 35.60 -6.75
CA ILE A 379 -13.48 36.68 -7.66
C ILE A 379 -14.72 37.55 -7.89
N LEU A 380 -14.58 38.84 -7.59
CA LEU A 380 -15.60 39.86 -7.81
C LEU A 380 -15.21 40.73 -9.00
N TYR A 381 -16.14 40.90 -9.93
CA TYR A 381 -15.97 41.74 -11.12
C TYR A 381 -16.68 43.08 -10.95
N ARG A 382 -16.18 44.14 -11.61
CA ARG A 382 -16.80 45.47 -11.62
C ARG A 382 -18.28 45.47 -12.02
N THR A 383 -18.67 44.50 -12.85
CA THR A 383 -20.06 44.30 -13.29
C THR A 383 -21.00 43.80 -12.19
N GLY A 384 -20.51 43.52 -10.98
CA GLY A 384 -21.29 42.87 -9.91
C GLY A 384 -21.33 41.35 -10.03
N ARG A 385 -20.74 40.75 -11.06
CA ARG A 385 -20.65 39.28 -11.18
C ARG A 385 -19.65 38.73 -10.18
N MET A 386 -19.98 37.59 -9.59
CA MET A 386 -19.14 36.90 -8.61
C MET A 386 -19.04 35.41 -8.94
N ARG A 387 -17.82 34.85 -8.86
CA ARG A 387 -17.57 33.42 -9.08
C ARG A 387 -16.56 32.85 -8.09
N ILE A 388 -16.66 31.55 -7.83
CA ILE A 388 -15.65 30.78 -7.10
C ILE A 388 -14.71 30.14 -8.13
N SER A 389 -13.40 30.20 -7.87
CA SER A 389 -12.38 29.53 -8.68
C SER A 389 -11.34 28.85 -7.79
N ASN A 390 -10.78 27.76 -8.29
CA ASN A 390 -9.62 27.07 -7.72
C ASN A 390 -8.29 27.60 -8.27
N LYS A 391 -8.33 28.54 -9.22
CA LYS A 391 -7.16 29.19 -9.79
C LYS A 391 -7.18 30.69 -9.45
N PRO A 392 -6.02 31.32 -9.29
CA PRO A 392 -5.95 32.77 -9.20
C PRO A 392 -6.55 33.40 -10.48
N PRO A 393 -7.11 34.63 -10.40
CA PRO A 393 -7.50 35.36 -11.59
C PRO A 393 -6.28 35.52 -12.51
N SER A 394 -6.47 35.28 -13.81
CA SER A 394 -5.49 35.67 -14.82
C SER A 394 -5.40 37.20 -14.84
N GLU A 395 -4.20 37.74 -14.66
CA GLU A 395 -3.91 39.17 -14.82
C GLU A 395 -4.31 39.68 -16.22
#